data_AF-A0A7X4BF51-F1
#
_entry.id   AF-A0A7X4BF51-F1
#
_cell.length_a   1.000
_cell.length_b   1.000
_cell.length_c   1.000
_cell.angle_alpha   90.00
_cell.angle_beta   90.00
_cell.angle_gamma   90.00
#
_symmetry.space_group_name_H-M   'P 1'
#
loop_
_entity.id
_entity.type
_entity.pdbx_description
1 polymer ?
#
loop_
_entity_poly.entity_id
_entity_poly.type
_entity_poly.pdbx_seq_one_letter_code
_entity_poly.pdbx_strand_id
1 'polypeptide(L)'
;TGDPGGIAGRDPRIRVVQGGDSRFGSVANAFGRAESPATVIAVHDAARPFPPRAVIDACIRLAASGCGAVAGIGAVDTVKRTDADGRIVETPARDALWYAQTPQVFPRELFARGVAHCRAAGIAPTDDAAMVEQLGEEVRMVPSSATNLKITRPEDLVVAEGYLEQGLV
;
A
#
# COMPACT_ATOMS: atom_id res chain seq x y z
N THR A 1 16.76 6.89 -14.89
CA THR A 1 16.60 5.97 -16.03
C THR A 1 15.10 5.76 -16.24
N GLY A 2 14.59 6.08 -17.43
CA GLY A 2 13.20 6.54 -17.63
C GLY A 2 12.13 5.48 -17.94
N ASP A 3 12.44 4.18 -17.89
CA ASP A 3 11.46 3.12 -18.16
C ASP A 3 11.87 1.77 -17.55
N PRO A 4 11.78 1.60 -16.21
CA PRO A 4 12.09 0.33 -15.58
C PRO A 4 11.11 -0.76 -16.07
N GLY A 5 11.63 -1.75 -16.79
CA GLY A 5 10.85 -2.89 -17.29
C GLY A 5 10.20 -2.71 -18.67
N GLY A 6 10.47 -1.60 -19.38
CA GLY A 6 9.92 -1.41 -20.72
C GLY A 6 8.40 -1.24 -20.72
N ILE A 7 7.84 -0.65 -19.66
CA ILE A 7 6.40 -0.50 -19.46
C ILE A 7 5.86 0.79 -20.08
N ALA A 8 6.71 1.80 -20.31
CA ALA A 8 6.32 3.02 -20.97
C ALA A 8 5.80 2.70 -22.38
N GLY A 9 4.64 3.24 -22.74
CA GLY A 9 4.03 3.03 -24.05
C GLY A 9 3.35 1.66 -24.27
N ARG A 10 3.39 0.74 -23.31
CA ARG A 10 2.62 -0.53 -23.41
C ARG A 10 1.12 -0.34 -23.32
N ASP A 11 0.68 0.69 -22.61
CA ASP A 11 -0.72 1.08 -22.48
C ASP A 11 -0.78 2.62 -22.36
N PRO A 12 -1.69 3.30 -23.10
CA PRO A 12 -1.79 4.76 -23.07
C PRO A 12 -2.15 5.32 -21.68
N ARG A 13 -2.66 4.49 -20.77
CA ARG A 13 -2.97 4.86 -19.38
C ARG A 13 -1.73 4.86 -18.47
N ILE A 14 -0.61 4.29 -18.92
CA ILE A 14 0.63 4.21 -18.13
C ILE A 14 1.46 5.46 -18.38
N ARG A 15 1.79 6.16 -17.29
CA ARG A 15 2.75 7.28 -17.28
C ARG A 15 3.88 6.93 -16.34
N VAL A 16 5.12 6.97 -16.82
CA VAL A 16 6.32 6.79 -16.00
C VAL A 16 6.77 8.15 -15.48
N VAL A 17 7.02 8.22 -14.18
CA VAL A 17 7.51 9.42 -13.50
C VAL A 17 8.81 9.10 -12.78
N GLN A 18 9.65 10.11 -12.58
CA GLN A 18 10.85 9.95 -11.77
C GLN A 18 10.47 9.77 -10.30
N GLY A 19 10.99 8.70 -9.69
CA GLY A 19 10.88 8.47 -8.25
C GLY A 19 11.60 9.55 -7.43
N GLY A 20 11.31 9.63 -6.14
CA GLY A 20 12.03 10.46 -5.18
C GLY A 20 13.01 9.64 -4.35
N ASP A 21 13.75 10.31 -3.47
CA ASP A 21 14.76 9.69 -2.59
C ASP A 21 14.15 8.83 -1.47
N SER A 22 12.82 8.78 -1.37
CA SER A 22 12.06 7.96 -0.44
C SER A 22 10.81 7.37 -1.11
N ARG A 23 10.20 6.38 -0.44
CA ARG A 23 8.89 5.83 -0.86
C ARG A 23 7.84 6.95 -0.96
N PHE A 24 7.73 7.77 0.09
CA PHE A 24 6.84 8.93 0.11
C PHE A 24 7.14 9.91 -1.03
N GLY A 25 8.42 10.24 -1.27
CA GLY A 25 8.82 11.14 -2.35
C GLY A 25 8.40 10.61 -3.73
N SER A 26 8.58 9.31 -3.97
CA SER A 26 8.14 8.65 -5.21
C SER A 26 6.62 8.72 -5.40
N VAL A 27 5.86 8.39 -4.35
CA VAL A 27 4.39 8.46 -4.37
C VAL A 27 3.91 9.90 -4.58
N ALA A 28 4.50 10.88 -3.89
CA ALA A 28 4.13 12.28 -4.00
C ALA A 28 4.47 12.87 -5.39
N ASN A 29 5.57 12.42 -6.03
CA ASN A 29 5.90 12.78 -7.40
C ASN A 29 4.88 12.19 -8.39
N ALA A 30 4.51 10.91 -8.23
CA ALA A 30 3.50 10.27 -9.06
C ALA A 30 2.12 10.94 -8.92
N PHE A 31 1.70 11.22 -7.69
CA PHE A 31 0.45 11.91 -7.41
C PHE A 31 0.40 13.30 -8.08
N GLY A 32 1.49 14.05 -8.02
CA GLY A 32 1.59 15.37 -8.66
C GLY A 32 1.50 15.35 -10.20
N ARG A 33 1.61 14.17 -10.83
CA ARG A 33 1.47 13.98 -12.29
C ARG A 33 0.21 13.19 -12.67
N ALA A 34 -0.57 12.75 -11.69
CA ALA A 34 -1.79 11.95 -11.89
C ALA A 34 -2.96 12.86 -12.28
N GLU A 35 -2.98 13.29 -13.55
CA GLU A 35 -4.08 14.05 -14.16
C GLU A 35 -5.21 13.08 -14.52
N SER A 36 -6.29 13.08 -13.72
CA SER A 36 -7.43 12.19 -13.90
C SER A 36 -8.67 12.76 -13.20
N PRO A 37 -9.90 12.56 -13.75
CA PRO A 37 -11.15 12.89 -13.06
C PRO A 37 -11.50 11.91 -11.94
N ALA A 38 -10.66 10.89 -11.68
CA ALA A 38 -10.89 9.92 -10.62
C ALA A 38 -10.98 10.61 -9.24
N THR A 39 -11.98 10.21 -8.46
CA THR A 39 -12.25 10.74 -7.12
C THR A 39 -11.48 10.02 -6.02
N VAL A 40 -10.80 8.92 -6.36
CA VAL A 40 -9.97 8.13 -5.45
C VAL A 40 -8.58 7.89 -6.04
N ILE A 41 -7.60 7.66 -5.17
CA ILE A 41 -6.22 7.30 -5.51
C ILE A 41 -5.95 5.92 -4.92
N ALA A 42 -5.48 4.99 -5.76
CA ALA A 42 -4.98 3.69 -5.32
C ALA A 42 -3.45 3.67 -5.46
N VAL A 43 -2.77 3.36 -4.37
CA VAL A 43 -1.32 3.11 -4.34
C VAL A 43 -1.11 1.61 -4.20
N HIS A 44 -0.32 1.02 -5.10
CA HIS A 44 -0.06 -0.41 -5.13
C HIS A 44 1.42 -0.69 -5.36
N ASP A 45 1.98 -1.57 -4.54
CA ASP A 45 3.36 -2.04 -4.72
C ASP A 45 3.42 -2.94 -5.96
N ALA A 46 4.28 -2.60 -6.93
CA ALA A 46 4.51 -3.42 -8.11
C ALA A 46 5.01 -4.84 -7.78
N ALA A 47 5.62 -5.02 -6.60
CA ALA A 47 6.07 -6.31 -6.08
C ALA A 47 4.92 -7.23 -5.58
N ARG A 48 3.67 -6.79 -5.62
CA ARG A 48 2.49 -7.60 -5.33
C ARG A 48 1.73 -7.91 -6.63
N PRO A 49 2.07 -8.99 -7.35
CA PRO A 49 1.51 -9.25 -8.67
C PRO A 49 0.06 -9.76 -8.64
N PHE A 50 -0.43 -10.26 -7.49
CA PHE A 50 -1.70 -10.96 -7.38
C PHE A 50 -2.71 -10.30 -6.41
N PRO A 51 -3.01 -8.99 -6.52
CA PRO A 51 -4.05 -8.40 -5.70
C PRO A 51 -5.42 -8.97 -6.09
N PRO A 52 -6.19 -9.60 -5.18
CA PRO A 52 -7.48 -10.14 -5.53
C PRO A 52 -8.44 -9.04 -5.98
N ARG A 53 -9.13 -9.23 -7.12
CA ARG A 53 -10.06 -8.24 -7.68
C ARG A 53 -11.10 -7.76 -6.66
N ALA A 54 -11.69 -8.68 -5.90
CA ALA A 54 -12.68 -8.34 -4.88
C ALA A 54 -12.13 -7.39 -3.80
N VAL A 55 -10.84 -7.52 -3.45
CA VAL A 55 -10.16 -6.66 -2.47
C VAL A 55 -9.92 -5.27 -3.05
N ILE A 56 -9.48 -5.17 -4.31
CA ILE A 56 -9.34 -3.89 -5.02
C ILE A 56 -10.69 -3.16 -5.05
N ASP A 57 -11.75 -3.85 -5.49
CA ASP A 57 -13.08 -3.26 -5.61
C ASP A 57 -13.64 -2.82 -4.24
N ALA A 58 -13.36 -3.59 -3.17
CA ALA A 58 -13.75 -3.24 -1.81
C ALA A 58 -13.00 -2.01 -1.28
N CYS A 59 -11.68 -1.91 -1.51
CA CYS A 59 -10.91 -0.74 -1.12
C CYS A 59 -11.38 0.53 -1.86
N ILE A 60 -11.67 0.41 -3.16
CA ILE A 60 -12.20 1.53 -3.95
C ILE A 60 -13.58 1.97 -3.45
N ARG A 61 -14.49 1.03 -3.15
CA ARG A 61 -15.82 1.39 -2.61
C ARG A 61 -15.72 2.11 -1.27
N LEU A 62 -14.82 1.67 -0.39
CA LEU A 62 -14.62 2.29 0.91
C LEU A 62 -13.97 3.69 0.79
N ALA A 63 -12.99 3.83 -0.10
CA ALA A 63 -12.41 5.13 -0.44
C ALA A 63 -13.45 6.10 -1.03
N ALA A 64 -14.35 5.60 -1.88
CA ALA A 64 -15.42 6.40 -2.45
C ALA A 64 -16.45 6.87 -1.40
N SER A 65 -16.55 6.22 -0.24
CA SER A 65 -17.41 6.68 0.87
C SER A 65 -16.73 7.72 1.78
N GLY A 66 -15.49 8.10 1.50
CA GLY A 66 -14.75 9.13 2.24
C GLY A 66 -13.70 8.62 3.23
N CYS A 67 -13.60 7.30 3.45
CA CYS A 67 -12.63 6.70 4.39
C CYS A 67 -11.38 6.20 3.64
N GLY A 68 -10.19 6.30 4.23
CA GLY A 68 -9.03 5.56 3.73
C GLY A 68 -9.25 4.04 3.83
N ALA A 69 -8.69 3.28 2.90
CA ALA A 69 -8.80 1.83 2.84
C ALA A 69 -7.42 1.19 2.67
N VAL A 70 -7.10 0.20 3.50
CA VAL A 70 -5.83 -0.54 3.44
C VAL A 70 -6.15 -2.02 3.31
N ALA A 71 -5.75 -2.65 2.20
CA ALA A 71 -5.79 -4.09 2.10
C ALA A 71 -4.88 -4.72 3.18
N GLY A 72 -5.31 -5.79 3.83
CA GLY A 72 -4.45 -6.48 4.77
C GLY A 72 -5.02 -7.80 5.26
N ILE A 73 -4.21 -8.54 6.02
CA ILE A 73 -4.61 -9.79 6.66
C ILE A 73 -4.37 -9.70 8.16
N GLY A 74 -5.19 -10.37 8.96
CA GLY A 74 -4.96 -10.44 10.41
C GLY A 74 -3.62 -11.12 10.72
N ALA A 75 -2.99 -10.72 11.81
CA ALA A 75 -1.75 -11.35 12.26
C ALA A 75 -2.00 -12.81 12.65
N VAL A 76 -1.20 -13.72 12.10
CA VAL A 76 -1.27 -15.16 12.41
C VAL A 76 -0.32 -15.50 13.56
N ASP A 77 0.91 -14.99 13.47
CA ASP A 77 1.93 -15.19 14.47
C ASP A 77 1.79 -14.24 15.65
N THR A 78 2.37 -14.64 16.79
CA THR A 78 2.45 -13.74 17.95
C THR A 78 3.50 -12.67 17.68
N VAL A 79 3.10 -11.40 17.72
CA VAL A 79 4.03 -10.27 17.64
C VAL A 79 4.54 -9.93 19.04
N LYS A 80 5.84 -9.67 19.15
CA LYS A 80 6.49 -9.16 20.36
C LYS A 80 7.02 -7.77 20.08
N ARG A 81 6.73 -6.81 20.96
CA ARG A 81 7.44 -5.53 20.98
C ARG A 81 8.63 -5.67 21.91
N THR A 82 9.82 -5.28 21.44
CA THR A 82 11.05 -5.31 22.22
C THR A 82 11.60 -3.90 22.44
N ASP A 83 12.44 -3.74 23.46
CA ASP A 83 13.33 -2.58 23.57
C ASP A 83 14.58 -2.73 22.67
N ALA A 84 15.52 -1.78 22.76
CA ALA A 84 16.75 -1.78 21.99
C ALA A 84 17.72 -2.93 22.35
N ASP A 85 17.59 -3.50 23.55
CA ASP A 85 18.39 -4.64 24.01
C ASP A 85 17.75 -6.00 23.62
N GLY A 86 16.59 -5.97 22.94
CA GLY A 86 15.85 -7.17 22.56
C GLY A 86 15.01 -7.78 23.67
N ARG A 87 14.83 -7.10 24.82
CA ARG A 87 13.92 -7.57 25.87
C ARG A 87 12.48 -7.35 25.44
N ILE A 88 11.63 -8.36 25.65
CA ILE A 88 10.20 -8.26 25.37
C ILE A 88 9.56 -7.26 26.35
N VAL A 89 9.00 -6.18 25.82
CA VAL A 89 8.30 -5.14 26.59
C VAL A 89 6.78 -5.26 26.48
N GLU A 90 6.28 -5.89 25.42
CA GLU A 90 4.85 -6.11 25.22
C GLU A 90 4.58 -7.30 24.29
N THR A 91 3.45 -7.97 24.52
CA THR A 91 2.84 -8.89 23.55
C THR A 91 1.44 -8.37 23.25
N PRO A 92 1.24 -7.62 22.15
CA PRO A 92 -0.07 -7.09 21.83
C PRO A 92 -1.08 -8.21 21.53
N ALA A 93 -2.36 -7.93 21.75
CA ALA A 93 -3.44 -8.86 21.45
C ALA A 93 -3.52 -9.07 19.93
N ARG A 94 -3.28 -10.32 19.49
CA ARG A 94 -3.12 -10.66 18.07
C ARG A 94 -4.36 -10.38 17.22
N ASP A 95 -5.54 -10.52 17.81
CA ASP A 95 -6.85 -10.25 17.19
C ASP A 95 -7.03 -8.78 16.76
N ALA A 96 -6.27 -7.87 17.36
CA ALA A 96 -6.22 -6.46 16.98
C ALA A 96 -5.09 -6.11 15.99
N LEU A 97 -4.24 -7.07 15.61
CA LEU A 97 -3.08 -6.83 14.75
C LEU A 97 -3.32 -7.28 13.31
N TRP A 98 -2.83 -6.47 12.38
CA TRP A 98 -2.93 -6.73 10.94
C TRP A 98 -1.59 -6.52 10.26
N TYR A 99 -1.32 -7.32 9.23
CA TYR A 99 -0.27 -7.08 8.26
C TYR A 99 -0.83 -6.25 7.11
N ALA A 100 -0.42 -4.98 7.05
CA ALA A 100 -0.78 -4.09 5.97
C ALA A 100 -0.21 -4.60 4.63
N GLN A 101 -1.05 -4.55 3.60
CA GLN A 101 -0.73 -4.86 2.22
C GLN A 101 -1.10 -3.67 1.33
N THR A 102 -0.97 -3.83 0.02
CA THR A 102 -1.52 -2.91 -0.97
C THR A 102 -2.51 -3.66 -1.87
N PRO A 103 -3.54 -3.02 -2.45
CA PRO A 103 -3.68 -1.57 -2.58
C PRO A 103 -4.02 -0.87 -1.27
N GLN A 104 -3.50 0.35 -1.12
CA GLN A 104 -4.03 1.35 -0.19
C GLN A 104 -4.76 2.39 -1.01
N VAL A 105 -6.02 2.68 -0.69
CA VAL A 105 -6.91 3.50 -1.51
C VAL A 105 -7.53 4.60 -0.67
N PHE A 106 -7.52 5.82 -1.19
CA PHE A 106 -7.95 7.00 -0.45
C PHE A 106 -8.80 7.92 -1.32
N PRO A 107 -9.74 8.69 -0.75
CA PRO A 107 -10.31 9.85 -1.43
C PRO A 107 -9.20 10.76 -1.94
N ARG A 108 -9.31 11.23 -3.19
CA ARG A 108 -8.26 12.01 -3.84
C ARG A 108 -7.92 13.28 -3.09
N GLU A 109 -8.95 14.00 -2.62
CA GLU A 109 -8.77 15.24 -1.85
C GLU A 109 -8.10 14.98 -0.51
N LEU A 110 -8.46 13.88 0.17
CA LEU A 110 -7.84 13.46 1.41
C LEU A 110 -6.35 13.13 1.20
N PHE A 111 -6.05 12.38 0.15
CA PHE A 111 -4.67 12.07 -0.24
C PHE A 111 -3.85 13.33 -0.52
N ALA A 112 -4.43 14.30 -1.24
CA ALA A 112 -3.79 15.59 -1.54
C ALA A 112 -3.45 16.37 -0.27
N ARG A 113 -4.39 16.45 0.68
CA ARG A 113 -4.18 17.08 1.99
C ARG A 113 -3.05 16.39 2.76
N GLY A 114 -3.00 15.06 2.73
CA GLY A 114 -1.97 14.27 3.39
C GLY A 114 -0.57 14.55 2.83
N VAL A 115 -0.45 14.56 1.50
CA VAL A 115 0.83 14.87 0.82
C VAL A 115 1.28 16.28 1.17
N ALA A 116 0.38 17.26 1.16
CA ALA A 116 0.70 18.64 1.51
C ALA A 116 1.15 18.78 2.97
N HIS A 117 0.46 18.12 3.91
CA HIS A 117 0.79 18.13 5.32
C HIS A 117 2.18 17.54 5.58
N CYS A 118 2.44 16.32 5.12
CA CYS A 118 3.74 15.66 5.33
C CYS A 118 4.90 16.44 4.69
N ARG A 119 4.70 17.05 3.52
CA ARG A 119 5.70 17.93 2.89
C ARG A 119 5.98 19.16 3.75
N ALA A 120 4.95 19.85 4.24
CA ALA A 120 5.11 21.05 5.04
C ALA A 120 5.78 20.75 6.41
N ALA A 121 5.47 19.59 6.99
CA ALA A 121 6.01 19.17 8.27
C ALA A 121 7.38 18.45 8.18
N GLY A 122 7.86 18.14 6.97
CA GLY A 122 9.08 17.35 6.77
C GLY A 122 8.98 15.91 7.29
N ILE A 123 7.76 15.35 7.35
CA ILE A 123 7.50 14.00 7.86
C ILE A 123 7.63 12.99 6.71
N ALA A 124 8.36 11.91 6.96
CA ALA A 124 8.41 10.74 6.08
C ALA A 124 7.48 9.64 6.65
N PRO A 125 6.23 9.51 6.16
CA PRO A 125 5.31 8.48 6.65
C PRO A 125 5.79 7.08 6.25
N THR A 126 5.50 6.10 7.10
CA THR A 126 5.92 4.69 6.92
C THR A 126 5.21 4.01 5.76
N ASP A 127 3.95 4.39 5.51
CA ASP A 127 3.14 4.00 4.37
C ASP A 127 2.15 5.12 3.99
N ASP A 128 1.26 4.87 3.03
CA ASP A 128 0.33 5.91 2.54
C ASP A 128 -0.84 6.13 3.52
N ALA A 129 -1.19 5.11 4.31
CA ALA A 129 -2.17 5.18 5.38
C ALA A 129 -1.71 6.10 6.50
N ALA A 130 -0.46 5.95 6.95
CA ALA A 130 0.14 6.81 7.98
C ALA A 130 0.04 8.29 7.61
N MET A 131 0.16 8.64 6.32
CA MET A 131 -0.01 10.02 5.85
C MET A 131 -1.41 10.57 6.14
N VAL A 132 -2.45 9.74 6.00
CA VAL A 132 -3.85 10.10 6.26
C VAL A 132 -4.15 10.08 7.76
N GLU A 133 -3.60 9.12 8.50
CA GLU A 133 -3.71 9.02 9.96
C GLU A 133 -3.15 10.27 10.67
N GLN A 134 -2.06 10.85 10.15
CA GLN A 134 -1.50 12.12 10.69
C GLN A 134 -2.47 13.31 10.58
N LEU A 135 -3.45 13.25 9.68
CA LEU A 135 -4.51 14.26 9.59
C LEU A 135 -5.64 14.04 10.61
N GLY A 136 -5.60 12.95 11.38
CA GLY A 136 -6.70 12.51 12.25
C GLY A 136 -7.90 11.93 11.48
N GLU A 137 -7.69 11.56 10.22
CA GLU A 137 -8.74 11.09 9.31
C GLU A 137 -8.85 9.57 9.36
N GLU A 138 -10.05 9.06 9.08
CA GLU A 138 -10.34 7.63 9.26
C GLU A 138 -9.71 6.78 8.15
N VAL A 139 -8.98 5.73 8.56
CA VAL A 139 -8.46 4.67 7.68
C VAL A 139 -8.93 3.32 8.22
N ARG A 140 -9.39 2.44 7.32
CA ARG A 140 -9.93 1.13 7.68
C ARG A 140 -9.23 0.00 6.93
N MET A 141 -9.08 -1.12 7.64
CA MET A 141 -8.59 -2.37 7.03
C MET A 141 -9.67 -3.02 6.17
N VAL A 142 -9.27 -3.50 5.00
CA VAL A 142 -10.08 -4.33 4.11
C VAL A 142 -9.46 -5.73 4.12
N PRO A 143 -10.21 -6.78 4.53
CA PRO A 143 -9.72 -8.14 4.52
C PRO A 143 -9.24 -8.58 3.14
N SER A 144 -8.02 -9.10 3.09
CA SER A 144 -7.32 -9.57 1.89
C SER A 144 -6.96 -11.05 2.03
N SER A 145 -6.12 -11.54 1.13
CA SER A 145 -5.62 -12.91 1.11
C SER A 145 -4.10 -12.95 1.31
N ALA A 146 -3.59 -14.08 1.82
CA ALA A 146 -2.16 -14.38 1.82
C ALA A 146 -1.59 -14.47 0.39
N THR A 147 -2.42 -14.79 -0.60
CA THR A 147 -2.04 -14.82 -2.02
C THR A 147 -1.67 -13.44 -2.58
N ASN A 148 -2.06 -12.34 -1.92
CA ASN A 148 -1.57 -11.00 -2.20
C ASN A 148 -0.14 -10.80 -1.64
N LEU A 149 0.74 -11.75 -1.94
CA LEU A 149 2.12 -11.83 -1.48
C LEU A 149 2.94 -10.66 -2.05
N LYS A 150 3.84 -10.10 -1.23
CA LYS A 150 4.87 -9.18 -1.71
C LYS A 150 6.14 -9.97 -1.98
N ILE A 151 6.63 -9.91 -3.21
CA ILE A 151 7.90 -10.50 -3.59
C ILE A 151 9.01 -9.58 -3.08
N THR A 152 9.72 -10.04 -2.05
CA THR A 152 10.83 -9.31 -1.40
C THR A 152 12.13 -10.09 -1.42
N ARG A 153 12.05 -11.42 -1.48
CA ARG A 153 13.17 -12.34 -1.45
C ARG A 153 13.05 -13.38 -2.57
N PRO A 154 14.16 -14.04 -2.96
CA PRO A 154 14.13 -15.07 -3.99
C PRO A 154 13.14 -16.21 -3.69
N GLU A 155 13.00 -16.63 -2.43
CA GLU A 155 12.06 -17.67 -2.02
C GLU A 155 10.58 -17.29 -2.26
N ASP A 156 10.25 -16.00 -2.26
CA ASP A 156 8.88 -15.54 -2.53
C ASP A 156 8.47 -15.84 -3.98
N LEU A 157 9.43 -15.93 -4.91
CA LEU A 157 9.16 -16.28 -6.31
C LEU A 157 8.67 -17.73 -6.43
N VAL A 158 9.26 -18.66 -5.68
CA VAL A 158 8.84 -20.07 -5.68
C VAL A 158 7.38 -20.19 -5.21
N VAL A 159 7.01 -19.42 -4.18
CA VAL A 159 5.62 -19.38 -3.69
C VAL A 159 4.69 -18.75 -4.73
N ALA A 160 5.11 -17.65 -5.36
CA ALA A 160 4.34 -16.96 -6.37
C ALA A 160 4.09 -17.84 -7.63
N GLU A 161 5.10 -18.56 -8.08
CA GLU A 161 5.00 -19.54 -9.17
C GLU A 161 4.06 -20.69 -8.79
N GLY A 162 4.19 -21.23 -7.57
CA GLY A 162 3.28 -22.24 -7.05
C GLY A 162 1.82 -21.78 -7.01
N TYR A 163 1.55 -20.51 -6.67
CA TYR A 163 0.19 -19.97 -6.74
C TYR A 163 -0.38 -19.97 -8.17
N LEU A 164 0.43 -19.63 -9.17
CA LEU A 164 0.02 -19.66 -10.58
C LEU A 164 -0.24 -21.08 -11.07
N GLU A 165 0.68 -22.01 -10.80
CA GLU A 165 0.58 -23.41 -11.25
C GLU A 165 -0.65 -24.12 -10.66
N GLN A 166 -1.03 -23.78 -9.43
CA GLN A 166 -2.18 -24.37 -8.73
C GLN A 166 -3.48 -23.60 -8.99
N GLY A 167 -3.47 -22.51 -9.78
CA GLY A 167 -4.66 -21.71 -10.06
C GLY A 167 -5.24 -21.00 -8.83
N LEU A 168 -4.39 -20.62 -7.88
CA LEU A 168 -4.77 -19.88 -6.66
C LEU A 168 -4.85 -18.36 -6.90
N VAL A 169 -4.25 -17.88 -8.00
CA VAL A 169 -4.21 -16.47 -8.42
C VAL A 169 -4.41 -16.31 -9.92
#